data_AF-M5X7B4-F1
#
_entry.id   AF-M5X7B4-F1
#
_cell.length_a   1.000
_cell.length_b   1.000
_cell.length_c   1.000
_cell.angle_alpha   90.00
_cell.angle_beta   90.00
_cell.angle_gamma   90.00
#
_symmetry.space_group_name_H-M   'P 1'
#
loop_
_entity.id
_entity.type
_entity.pdbx_description
1 polymer ?
#
loop_
_entity_poly.entity_id
_entity_poly.type
_entity_poly.pdbx_seq_one_letter_code
_entity_poly.pdbx_strand_id
1 'polypeptide(L)'
;MEGRGLLASQVVVCCYYWAALERKISIKEESFMQKRKNTTAANNKQIPFGPPSLLFFLSSLLSRMLPTTCILLICLLSSLSPLTKASSLNLTLPHQHPNPEAVAQEVQRRVNASLSRRQMLSLELKEQQQCLIGNPIDDCWRCDSNWARNRQKLADCGIGFGQDAMGGKGGQIYIVTDSSDRDPANPVPGTLRHAVIQTEPLWIIFSADMTIKLKCELIVNSFKTIDGRGFNVHVTGGGCITLQYVSNIIIHNIHVHHCKPAGNTNVASSPTHVGWRGKSDGDGISLFGARKIWIDHCSLSYCADGLIDAIMGSTGITISNSYFAHHDEVMLLGHDDKYLPDSGMQVTIAFNHFGEALVQRMPRCRRGYIHVVNNDFTQWEMYAIGGSANPTINSQGNRYTAPQDQNAKEVTKRVDTNEGDWSDWNWRTDGDIMVNGAFFVPSGAGMSTQYARASSTEPKSVALIDRLTNNAGVFGDPRSSTSVSHPGDDGGGTITDGTNTGSEGSSGGDGDYFGMIFGNGAPPSSSSSSNTIFLSLLIIFILYVTINHGGALLSLPLLLTLL
;
A
#
# COMPACT_ATOMS: atom_id res chain seq x y z
N MET A 1 -13.56 7.41 19.06
CA MET A 1 -12.41 8.22 19.50
C MET A 1 -12.59 8.73 20.94
N GLU A 2 -13.20 7.96 21.86
CA GLU A 2 -13.41 8.41 23.26
C GLU A 2 -12.78 7.51 24.34
N GLY A 3 -12.14 6.39 24.00
CA GLY A 3 -11.61 5.46 25.02
C GLY A 3 -10.15 5.69 25.47
N ARG A 4 -9.32 6.37 24.66
CA ARG A 4 -7.88 6.56 24.96
C ARG A 4 -7.53 7.91 25.59
N GLY A 5 -8.50 8.82 25.70
CA GLY A 5 -8.31 10.13 26.35
C GLY A 5 -8.43 10.09 27.87
N LEU A 6 -9.16 9.14 28.47
CA LEU A 6 -9.43 9.14 29.90
C LEU A 6 -8.27 8.63 30.76
N LEU A 7 -7.60 7.53 30.38
CA LEU A 7 -6.50 6.96 31.19
C LEU A 7 -5.21 7.79 31.11
N ALA A 8 -4.86 8.30 29.93
CA ALA A 8 -3.71 9.20 29.78
C ALA A 8 -3.98 10.56 30.45
N SER A 9 -5.20 11.11 30.35
CA SER A 9 -5.55 12.35 31.08
C SER A 9 -5.57 12.15 32.59
N GLN A 10 -6.04 11.02 33.11
CA GLN A 10 -6.07 10.77 34.56
C GLN A 10 -4.67 10.63 35.17
N VAL A 11 -3.73 9.97 34.46
CA VAL A 11 -2.34 9.84 34.91
C VAL A 11 -1.60 11.19 34.84
N VAL A 12 -1.79 11.97 33.77
CA VAL A 12 -1.19 13.30 33.65
C VAL A 12 -1.76 14.27 34.69
N VAL A 13 -3.06 14.23 34.95
CA VAL A 13 -3.71 15.04 36.00
C VAL A 13 -3.20 14.64 37.40
N CYS A 14 -3.04 13.35 37.69
CA CYS A 14 -2.43 12.89 38.96
C CYS A 14 -0.99 13.38 39.13
N CYS A 15 -0.16 13.29 38.09
CA CYS A 15 1.22 13.79 38.13
C CYS A 15 1.28 15.31 38.28
N TYR A 16 0.37 16.05 37.66
CA TYR A 16 0.31 17.52 37.77
C TYR A 16 -0.13 17.99 39.16
N TYR A 17 -1.13 17.33 39.76
CA TYR A 17 -1.55 17.63 41.12
C TYR A 17 -0.49 17.22 42.15
N TRP A 18 0.23 16.13 41.92
CA TRP A 18 1.36 15.71 42.76
C TRP A 18 2.51 16.72 42.73
N ALA A 19 2.93 17.15 41.53
CA ALA A 19 3.97 18.18 41.37
C ALA A 19 3.56 19.55 41.96
N ALA A 20 2.26 19.89 41.89
CA ALA A 20 1.72 21.10 42.53
C ALA A 20 1.69 20.99 44.06
N LEU A 21 1.46 19.79 44.61
CA LEU A 21 1.49 19.53 46.04
C LEU A 21 2.94 19.60 46.58
N GLU A 22 3.91 19.01 45.87
CA GLU A 22 5.33 19.09 46.21
C GLU A 22 5.84 20.55 46.20
N ARG A 23 5.46 21.35 45.20
CA ARG A 23 5.79 22.79 45.19
C ARG A 23 5.14 23.55 46.34
N LYS A 24 3.88 23.24 46.70
CA LYS A 24 3.21 23.86 47.85
C LYS A 24 3.85 23.48 49.19
N ILE A 25 4.33 22.25 49.34
CA ILE A 25 5.03 21.78 50.54
C ILE A 25 6.42 22.46 50.63
N SER A 26 7.17 22.49 49.53
CA SER A 26 8.49 23.14 49.46
C SER A 26 8.42 24.65 49.74
N ILE A 27 7.44 25.38 49.19
CA ILE A 27 7.24 26.82 49.45
C ILE A 27 6.86 27.08 50.92
N LYS A 28 6.11 26.15 51.54
CA LYS A 28 5.73 26.25 52.97
C LYS A 28 6.91 25.95 53.90
N GLU A 29 7.81 25.06 53.49
CA GLU A 29 9.08 24.78 54.19
C GLU A 29 10.07 25.93 54.10
N GLU A 30 10.23 26.57 52.93
CA GLU A 30 11.06 27.77 52.77
C GLU A 30 10.52 28.96 53.60
N SER A 31 9.20 29.16 53.60
CA SER A 31 8.52 30.15 54.44
C SER A 31 8.73 29.90 55.95
N PHE A 32 8.68 28.63 56.38
CA PHE A 32 8.92 28.25 57.78
C PHE A 32 10.39 28.41 58.20
N MET A 33 11.34 28.13 57.29
CA MET A 33 12.77 28.31 57.51
C MET A 33 13.17 29.80 57.51
N GLN A 34 12.57 30.64 56.66
CA GLN A 34 12.81 32.09 56.63
C GLN A 34 12.23 32.78 57.87
N LYS A 35 11.05 32.33 58.36
CA LYS A 35 10.45 32.82 59.61
C LYS A 35 11.24 32.41 60.86
N ARG A 36 11.89 31.23 60.85
CA ARG A 36 12.83 30.82 61.92
C ARG A 36 14.15 31.61 61.89
N LYS A 37 14.74 31.85 60.71
CA LYS A 37 15.96 32.69 60.58
C LYS A 37 15.75 34.12 61.08
N ASN A 38 14.61 34.75 60.76
CA ASN A 38 14.29 36.10 61.23
C ASN A 38 13.98 36.18 62.74
N THR A 39 13.63 35.07 63.39
CA THR A 39 13.41 35.03 64.85
C THR A 39 14.72 34.76 65.62
N THR A 40 15.75 34.20 64.97
CA THR A 40 17.06 33.92 65.59
C THR A 40 18.04 35.10 65.45
N ALA A 41 17.79 36.03 64.53
CA ALA A 41 18.57 37.27 64.38
C ALA A 41 18.19 38.38 65.38
N ALA A 42 17.06 38.24 66.12
CA ALA A 42 16.56 39.24 67.05
C ALA A 42 16.84 38.94 68.54
N ASN A 43 17.43 37.79 68.88
CA ASN A 43 17.85 37.48 70.25
C ASN A 43 19.09 36.58 70.22
N ASN A 44 20.25 37.19 70.50
CA ASN A 44 21.57 36.58 70.44
C ASN A 44 21.78 35.55 71.58
N LYS A 45 21.13 34.39 71.50
CA LYS A 45 21.35 33.24 72.38
C LYS A 45 21.46 31.95 71.56
N GLN A 46 22.60 31.29 71.69
CA GLN A 46 22.93 29.99 71.10
C GLN A 46 22.17 28.89 71.88
N ILE A 47 21.28 28.15 71.22
CA ILE A 47 20.58 26.97 71.79
C ILE A 47 21.05 25.72 71.01
N PRO A 48 21.45 24.63 71.68
CA PRO A 48 21.90 23.42 70.99
C PRO A 48 20.74 22.66 70.31
N PHE A 49 21.02 22.06 69.16
CA PHE A 49 20.09 21.22 68.39
C PHE A 49 19.73 19.94 69.17
N GLY A 50 18.43 19.70 69.42
CA GLY A 50 17.91 18.38 69.81
C GLY A 50 17.60 17.51 68.57
N PRO A 51 17.51 16.17 68.71
CA PRO A 51 17.31 15.26 67.57
C PRO A 51 15.93 15.47 66.91
N PRO A 52 15.79 15.17 65.60
CA PRO A 52 14.52 15.29 64.90
C PRO A 52 13.45 14.37 65.53
N SER A 53 12.23 14.89 65.65
CA SER A 53 11.12 14.20 66.31
C SER A 53 10.69 12.93 65.57
N LEU A 54 10.16 11.95 66.30
CA LEU A 54 9.65 10.67 65.81
C LEU A 54 8.65 10.81 64.64
N LEU A 55 7.95 11.95 64.56
CA LEU A 55 7.04 12.33 63.49
C LEU A 55 7.72 12.51 62.12
N PHE A 56 8.99 12.95 62.08
CA PHE A 56 9.76 13.10 60.84
C PHE A 56 10.22 11.74 60.29
N PHE A 57 10.58 10.81 61.17
CA PHE A 57 10.94 9.44 60.76
C PHE A 57 9.71 8.66 60.26
N LEU A 58 8.57 8.78 60.94
CA LEU A 58 7.32 8.14 60.55
C LEU A 58 6.76 8.67 59.22
N SER A 59 6.85 9.98 58.93
CA SER A 59 6.37 10.52 57.64
C SER A 59 7.26 10.09 56.47
N SER A 60 8.58 9.99 56.66
CA SER A 60 9.49 9.51 55.61
C SER A 60 9.37 8.00 55.36
N LEU A 61 9.06 7.19 56.39
CA LEU A 61 8.77 5.76 56.23
C LEU A 61 7.44 5.52 55.52
N LEU A 62 6.37 6.25 55.88
CA LEU A 62 5.07 6.13 55.20
C LEU A 62 5.15 6.57 53.73
N SER A 63 5.91 7.62 53.41
CA SER A 63 6.07 8.11 52.04
C SER A 63 6.90 7.17 51.15
N ARG A 64 7.80 6.37 51.73
CA ARG A 64 8.59 5.35 51.01
C ARG A 64 7.89 4.00 50.87
N MET A 65 6.97 3.65 51.78
CA MET A 65 6.30 2.34 51.76
C MET A 65 5.04 2.29 50.87
N LEU A 66 4.36 3.43 50.67
CA LEU A 66 3.13 3.52 49.86
C LEU A 66 3.30 3.18 48.35
N PRO A 67 4.40 3.57 47.66
CA PRO A 67 4.56 3.25 46.24
C PRO A 67 4.77 1.75 46.01
N THR A 68 5.53 1.11 46.89
CA THR A 68 5.85 -0.33 46.84
C THR A 68 4.62 -1.21 47.06
N THR A 69 3.71 -0.84 47.98
CA THR A 69 2.49 -1.61 48.25
C THR A 69 1.45 -1.45 47.14
N CYS A 70 1.34 -0.27 46.52
CA CYS A 70 0.46 -0.07 45.36
C CYS A 70 0.93 -0.85 44.12
N ILE A 71 2.23 -0.90 43.85
CA ILE A 71 2.78 -1.66 42.71
C ILE A 71 2.62 -3.17 42.93
N LEU A 72 2.90 -3.68 44.13
CA LEU A 72 2.68 -5.09 44.48
C LEU A 72 1.20 -5.50 44.39
N LEU A 73 0.26 -4.61 44.78
CA LEU A 73 -1.17 -4.87 44.69
C LEU A 73 -1.67 -4.91 43.24
N ILE A 74 -1.14 -4.05 42.36
CA ILE A 74 -1.44 -4.06 40.91
C ILE A 74 -0.84 -5.31 40.23
N CYS A 75 0.34 -5.75 40.65
CA CYS A 75 0.95 -6.99 40.19
C CYS A 75 0.21 -8.25 40.69
N LEU A 76 -0.31 -8.25 41.92
CA LEU A 76 -1.13 -9.36 42.43
C LEU A 76 -2.50 -9.42 41.75
N LEU A 77 -3.15 -8.28 41.52
CA LEU A 77 -4.47 -8.21 40.84
C LEU A 77 -4.40 -8.63 39.36
N SER A 78 -3.23 -8.49 38.72
CA SER A 78 -2.98 -9.00 37.35
C SER A 78 -2.65 -10.50 37.32
N SER A 79 -2.32 -11.11 38.45
CA SER A 79 -2.00 -12.56 38.55
C SER A 79 -3.17 -13.45 38.98
N LEU A 80 -4.29 -12.87 39.43
CA LEU A 80 -5.43 -13.60 40.03
C LEU A 80 -6.73 -13.57 39.22
N SER A 81 -6.69 -13.32 37.90
CA SER A 81 -7.88 -13.43 37.04
C SER A 81 -7.79 -14.65 36.11
N PRO A 82 -8.37 -15.82 36.46
CA PRO A 82 -8.56 -16.89 35.51
C PRO A 82 -9.88 -16.64 34.74
N LEU A 83 -9.98 -15.53 34.00
CA LEU A 83 -11.11 -15.30 33.10
C LEU A 83 -10.84 -14.24 32.03
N THR A 84 -9.87 -14.49 31.15
CA THR A 84 -9.87 -13.91 29.80
C THR A 84 -9.49 -14.99 28.81
N LYS A 85 -10.52 -15.68 28.29
CA LYS A 85 -10.41 -16.40 27.02
C LYS A 85 -9.92 -15.41 25.97
N ALA A 86 -8.84 -15.77 25.28
CA ALA A 86 -8.37 -15.26 24.00
C ALA A 86 -9.17 -14.07 23.42
N SER A 87 -8.93 -12.86 23.95
CA SER A 87 -9.15 -11.66 23.18
C SER A 87 -7.93 -11.49 22.30
N SER A 88 -8.10 -11.79 21.01
CA SER A 88 -7.14 -11.42 19.97
C SER A 88 -6.73 -9.96 20.19
N LEU A 89 -5.46 -9.75 20.55
CA LEU A 89 -4.84 -8.45 20.41
C LEU A 89 -4.90 -8.15 18.91
N ASN A 90 -5.86 -7.34 18.50
CA ASN A 90 -5.92 -6.71 17.19
C ASN A 90 -4.69 -5.78 17.10
N LEU A 91 -3.51 -6.36 16.86
CA LEU A 91 -2.37 -5.65 16.31
C LEU A 91 -2.77 -5.27 14.88
N THR A 92 -3.53 -4.20 14.75
CA THR A 92 -3.57 -3.48 13.47
C THR A 92 -2.13 -3.07 13.17
N LEU A 93 -1.58 -3.66 12.11
CA LEU A 93 -0.27 -3.29 11.61
C LEU A 93 -0.27 -1.78 11.35
N PRO A 94 0.85 -1.07 11.59
CA PRO A 94 0.91 0.33 11.28
C PRO A 94 0.52 0.51 9.80
N HIS A 95 -0.55 1.29 9.57
CA HIS A 95 -1.05 1.74 8.26
C HIS A 95 -2.18 0.90 7.63
N GLN A 96 -2.63 -0.17 8.27
CA GLN A 96 -3.91 -0.80 7.91
C GLN A 96 -5.06 0.14 8.31
N HIS A 97 -6.09 0.30 7.48
CA HIS A 97 -7.27 1.03 7.90
C HIS A 97 -7.88 0.29 9.11
N PRO A 98 -7.98 0.92 10.31
CA PRO A 98 -8.25 0.22 11.56
C PRO A 98 -9.66 -0.37 11.65
N ASN A 99 -10.52 -0.01 10.69
CA ASN A 99 -11.88 -0.50 10.56
C ASN A 99 -12.25 -0.55 9.06
N PRO A 100 -11.94 -1.64 8.33
CA PRO A 100 -12.31 -1.80 6.92
C PRO A 100 -13.82 -1.57 6.69
N GLU A 101 -14.67 -1.92 7.65
CA GLU A 101 -16.11 -1.64 7.61
C GLU A 101 -16.42 -0.15 7.60
N ALA A 102 -15.58 0.72 8.16
CA ALA A 102 -15.77 2.17 8.06
C ALA A 102 -15.43 2.71 6.66
N VAL A 103 -14.50 2.08 5.92
CA VAL A 103 -14.25 2.40 4.50
C VAL A 103 -15.45 1.98 3.67
N ALA A 104 -15.93 0.75 3.86
CA ALA A 104 -17.13 0.25 3.18
C ALA A 104 -18.39 1.06 3.54
N GLN A 105 -18.54 1.47 4.81
CA GLN A 105 -19.64 2.34 5.25
C GLN A 105 -19.52 3.75 4.67
N GLU A 106 -18.32 4.32 4.55
CA GLU A 106 -18.10 5.62 3.90
C GLU A 106 -18.41 5.54 2.40
N VAL A 107 -18.00 4.47 1.72
CA VAL A 107 -18.38 4.20 0.32
C VAL A 107 -19.88 4.03 0.20
N GLN A 108 -20.51 3.17 1.01
CA GLN A 108 -21.97 3.00 1.03
C GLN A 108 -22.68 4.32 1.33
N ARG A 109 -22.16 5.14 2.24
CA ARG A 109 -22.70 6.46 2.57
C ARG A 109 -22.53 7.43 1.40
N ARG A 110 -21.39 7.42 0.70
CA ARG A 110 -21.15 8.25 -0.50
C ARG A 110 -22.01 7.79 -1.68
N VAL A 111 -22.18 6.48 -1.86
CA VAL A 111 -23.08 5.87 -2.85
C VAL A 111 -24.51 6.22 -2.52
N ASN A 112 -24.97 6.05 -1.28
CA ASN A 112 -26.32 6.43 -0.86
C ASN A 112 -26.54 7.95 -0.95
N ALA A 113 -25.56 8.77 -0.58
CA ALA A 113 -25.65 10.23 -0.76
C ALA A 113 -25.63 10.62 -2.25
N SER A 114 -24.96 9.84 -3.12
CA SER A 114 -25.01 10.00 -4.58
C SER A 114 -26.37 9.56 -5.12
N LEU A 115 -26.92 8.45 -4.66
CA LEU A 115 -28.23 7.92 -5.05
C LEU A 115 -29.37 8.81 -4.56
N SER A 116 -29.32 9.32 -3.33
CA SER A 116 -30.29 10.29 -2.80
C SER A 116 -30.18 11.63 -3.50
N ARG A 117 -28.97 12.10 -3.86
CA ARG A 117 -28.80 13.27 -4.74
C ARG A 117 -29.36 13.01 -6.14
N ARG A 118 -29.14 11.82 -6.71
CA ARG A 118 -29.74 11.41 -7.99
C ARG A 118 -31.27 11.33 -7.90
N GLN A 119 -31.84 10.86 -6.79
CA GLN A 119 -33.28 10.82 -6.56
C GLN A 119 -33.89 12.21 -6.37
N MET A 120 -33.22 13.12 -5.64
CA MET A 120 -33.68 14.52 -5.56
C MET A 120 -33.57 15.27 -6.90
N LEU A 121 -32.50 15.03 -7.69
CA LEU A 121 -32.40 15.59 -9.05
C LEU A 121 -33.40 14.96 -10.05
N SER A 122 -33.84 13.73 -9.80
CA SER A 122 -34.73 13.00 -10.73
C SER A 122 -36.14 13.58 -10.83
N LEU A 123 -36.53 14.46 -9.91
CA LEU A 123 -37.83 15.13 -9.94
C LEU A 123 -37.81 16.53 -10.57
N GLU A 124 -36.63 17.12 -10.81
CA GLU A 124 -36.53 18.46 -11.44
C GLU A 124 -35.73 18.50 -12.76
N LEU A 125 -35.03 17.44 -13.16
CA LEU A 125 -34.28 17.42 -14.44
C LEU A 125 -34.45 16.09 -15.18
N LYS A 126 -35.62 15.86 -15.75
CA LYS A 126 -35.72 15.08 -17.00
C LYS A 126 -35.15 15.99 -18.10
N GLU A 127 -34.11 15.54 -18.81
CA GLU A 127 -33.37 16.24 -19.89
C GLU A 127 -32.10 17.03 -19.54
N GLN A 128 -31.27 16.57 -18.59
CA GLN A 128 -29.83 16.76 -18.71
C GLN A 128 -29.11 15.41 -18.59
N GLN A 129 -28.45 15.03 -19.69
CA GLN A 129 -27.66 13.82 -19.89
C GLN A 129 -26.90 13.43 -18.61
N GLN A 130 -27.38 12.39 -17.92
CA GLN A 130 -26.63 11.75 -16.86
C GLN A 130 -25.41 11.14 -17.53
N CYS A 131 -24.28 11.85 -17.43
CA CYS A 131 -23.02 11.39 -17.97
C CYS A 131 -22.64 10.10 -17.23
N LEU A 132 -22.82 8.99 -17.94
CA LEU A 132 -22.56 7.64 -17.50
C LEU A 132 -21.61 7.03 -18.54
N ILE A 133 -20.36 7.50 -18.52
CA ILE A 133 -19.36 7.23 -19.56
C ILE A 133 -18.76 5.82 -19.41
N GLY A 134 -18.87 5.21 -18.23
CA GLY A 134 -18.48 3.81 -18.07
C GLY A 134 -18.69 3.28 -16.66
N ASN A 135 -17.96 3.85 -15.69
CA ASN A 135 -17.89 3.38 -14.32
C ASN A 135 -17.82 4.56 -13.31
N PRO A 136 -17.97 4.32 -11.99
CA PRO A 136 -18.05 5.38 -10.98
C PRO A 136 -16.83 6.32 -10.89
N ILE A 137 -15.63 5.86 -11.25
CA ILE A 137 -14.42 6.70 -11.25
C ILE A 137 -14.52 7.71 -12.39
N ASP A 138 -14.80 7.23 -13.60
CA ASP A 138 -14.93 8.05 -14.80
C ASP A 138 -16.09 9.03 -14.70
N ASP A 139 -17.24 8.57 -14.24
CA ASP A 139 -18.44 9.38 -14.08
C ASP A 139 -18.24 10.55 -13.08
N CYS A 140 -17.27 10.44 -12.17
CA CYS A 140 -17.00 11.48 -11.17
C CYS A 140 -16.32 12.73 -11.77
N TRP A 141 -15.45 12.57 -12.76
CA TRP A 141 -14.68 13.69 -13.33
C TRP A 141 -14.91 13.91 -14.83
N ARG A 142 -15.12 12.86 -15.64
CA ARG A 142 -15.25 13.00 -17.11
C ARG A 142 -16.51 13.72 -17.53
N CYS A 143 -17.50 13.75 -16.66
CA CYS A 143 -18.74 14.50 -16.85
C CYS A 143 -18.58 16.01 -16.76
N ASP A 144 -17.44 16.48 -16.30
CA ASP A 144 -17.05 17.87 -16.39
C ASP A 144 -16.49 18.15 -17.78
N SER A 145 -17.27 18.80 -18.65
CA SER A 145 -16.81 19.22 -19.98
C SER A 145 -15.60 20.15 -19.92
N ASN A 146 -15.33 20.76 -18.76
CA ASN A 146 -14.19 21.62 -18.50
C ASN A 146 -13.11 20.94 -17.63
N TRP A 147 -12.99 19.61 -17.66
CA TRP A 147 -11.97 18.86 -16.91
C TRP A 147 -10.56 19.45 -17.08
N ALA A 148 -10.23 20.00 -18.27
CA ALA A 148 -8.93 20.61 -18.55
C ALA A 148 -8.65 21.86 -17.69
N ARG A 149 -9.68 22.61 -17.30
CA ARG A 149 -9.58 23.75 -16.37
C ARG A 149 -9.65 23.31 -14.91
N ASN A 150 -10.15 22.11 -14.64
CA ASN A 150 -10.32 21.56 -13.30
C ASN A 150 -9.61 20.20 -13.14
N ARG A 151 -8.37 20.10 -13.65
CA ARG A 151 -7.62 18.83 -13.73
C ARG A 151 -7.55 18.11 -12.39
N GLN A 152 -7.36 18.87 -11.32
CA GLN A 152 -7.16 18.35 -9.97
C GLN A 152 -8.42 17.72 -9.36
N LYS A 153 -9.61 17.94 -9.93
CA LYS A 153 -10.85 17.26 -9.53
C LYS A 153 -10.74 15.73 -9.62
N LEU A 154 -9.90 15.23 -10.53
CA LEU A 154 -9.62 13.80 -10.67
C LEU A 154 -9.27 13.16 -9.31
N ALA A 155 -8.47 13.83 -8.48
CA ALA A 155 -8.01 13.30 -7.19
C ALA A 155 -9.15 13.09 -6.15
N ASP A 156 -10.36 13.59 -6.41
CA ASP A 156 -11.53 13.33 -5.56
C ASP A 156 -12.32 12.07 -5.98
N CYS A 157 -11.93 11.46 -7.10
CA CYS A 157 -12.66 10.37 -7.75
C CYS A 157 -12.06 8.98 -7.51
N GLY A 158 -10.93 8.90 -6.78
CA GLY A 158 -10.35 7.64 -6.38
C GLY A 158 -11.33 6.82 -5.53
N ILE A 159 -11.31 5.50 -5.72
CA ILE A 159 -12.08 4.53 -4.94
C ILE A 159 -11.14 3.49 -4.33
N GLY A 160 -11.69 2.57 -3.54
CA GLY A 160 -10.94 1.45 -3.04
C GLY A 160 -9.93 1.84 -1.95
N PHE A 161 -8.91 1.01 -1.76
CA PHE A 161 -7.87 1.27 -0.75
C PHE A 161 -6.97 2.46 -1.09
N GLY A 162 -6.84 2.81 -2.37
CA GLY A 162 -6.13 4.00 -2.86
C GLY A 162 -6.95 5.29 -2.89
N GLN A 163 -8.21 5.30 -2.43
CA GLN A 163 -9.09 6.49 -2.52
C GLN A 163 -8.53 7.75 -1.86
N ASP A 164 -7.67 7.60 -0.85
CA ASP A 164 -7.06 8.71 -0.12
C ASP A 164 -5.78 9.24 -0.81
N ALA A 165 -5.42 8.72 -1.99
CA ALA A 165 -4.30 9.21 -2.77
C ALA A 165 -4.61 10.61 -3.32
N MET A 166 -4.10 11.64 -2.65
CA MET A 166 -4.31 13.03 -3.07
C MET A 166 -3.45 13.44 -4.27
N GLY A 167 -2.40 12.69 -4.56
CA GLY A 167 -1.39 13.06 -5.55
C GLY A 167 -0.82 14.46 -5.27
N GLY A 168 -0.71 15.28 -6.32
CA GLY A 168 -0.30 16.68 -6.25
C GLY A 168 -1.43 17.68 -6.07
N LYS A 169 -2.64 17.26 -5.64
CA LYS A 169 -3.78 18.16 -5.44
C LYS A 169 -3.45 19.29 -4.46
N GLY A 170 -3.85 20.52 -4.81
CA GLY A 170 -3.51 21.75 -4.08
C GLY A 170 -2.12 22.30 -4.42
N GLY A 171 -1.30 21.53 -5.13
CA GLY A 171 -0.01 21.95 -5.66
C GLY A 171 -0.13 22.77 -6.95
N GLN A 172 0.99 23.35 -7.37
CA GLN A 172 1.08 24.05 -8.65
C GLN A 172 1.06 23.06 -9.82
N ILE A 173 0.57 23.53 -10.97
CA ILE A 173 0.69 22.78 -12.22
C ILE A 173 2.13 22.92 -12.72
N TYR A 174 2.81 21.80 -12.91
CA TYR A 174 4.11 21.73 -13.57
C TYR A 174 3.92 21.21 -14.98
N ILE A 175 4.46 21.91 -15.98
CA ILE A 175 4.36 21.51 -17.38
C ILE A 175 5.71 20.94 -17.83
N VAL A 176 5.73 19.65 -18.16
CA VAL A 176 6.85 18.99 -18.82
C VAL A 176 6.89 19.46 -20.27
N THR A 177 8.01 20.05 -20.66
CA THR A 177 8.28 20.60 -22.00
C THR A 177 9.47 19.93 -22.68
N ASP A 178 10.28 19.18 -21.92
CA ASP A 178 11.44 18.45 -22.41
C ASP A 178 11.31 16.96 -22.04
N SER A 179 11.30 16.09 -23.05
CA SER A 179 11.23 14.63 -22.86
C SER A 179 12.59 13.97 -22.56
N SER A 180 13.67 14.75 -22.52
CA SER A 180 15.02 14.23 -22.32
C SER A 180 15.31 13.83 -20.87
N ASP A 181 16.16 12.79 -20.71
CA ASP A 181 16.64 12.32 -19.41
C ASP A 181 18.17 12.21 -19.41
N ARG A 182 18.84 13.35 -19.65
CA ARG A 182 20.29 13.36 -19.96
C ARG A 182 21.18 13.09 -18.75
N ASP A 183 20.84 13.67 -17.60
CA ASP A 183 21.59 13.53 -16.36
C ASP A 183 20.64 13.16 -15.22
N PRO A 184 20.58 11.87 -14.83
CA PRO A 184 19.74 11.42 -13.73
C PRO A 184 20.10 12.02 -12.36
N ALA A 185 21.34 12.48 -12.19
CA ALA A 185 21.81 13.10 -10.95
C ALA A 185 21.50 14.60 -10.89
N ASN A 186 21.43 15.28 -12.04
CA ASN A 186 21.14 16.72 -12.12
C ASN A 186 20.04 17.00 -13.16
N PRO A 187 18.78 16.63 -12.88
CA PRO A 187 17.70 16.84 -13.82
C PRO A 187 17.40 18.33 -14.00
N VAL A 188 17.10 18.74 -15.24
CA VAL A 188 16.88 20.15 -15.58
C VAL A 188 15.39 20.52 -15.54
N PRO A 189 15.03 21.74 -15.11
CA PRO A 189 13.66 22.24 -15.22
C PRO A 189 13.10 22.09 -16.65
N GLY A 190 11.83 21.73 -16.76
CA GLY A 190 11.16 21.34 -18.00
C GLY A 190 11.06 19.82 -18.18
N THR A 191 11.90 19.02 -17.52
CA THR A 191 11.88 17.55 -17.62
C THR A 191 10.96 16.88 -16.60
N LEU A 192 10.48 15.68 -16.92
CA LEU A 192 9.71 14.86 -15.99
C LEU A 192 10.52 14.52 -14.72
N ARG A 193 11.81 14.15 -14.86
CA ARG A 193 12.67 13.82 -13.72
C ARG A 193 12.81 14.98 -12.75
N HIS A 194 12.98 16.20 -13.25
CA HIS A 194 13.02 17.36 -12.39
C HIS A 194 11.69 17.55 -11.65
N ALA A 195 10.56 17.41 -12.36
CA ALA A 195 9.23 17.59 -11.77
C ALA A 195 8.94 16.61 -10.62
N VAL A 196 9.21 15.32 -10.81
CA VAL A 196 8.79 14.28 -9.84
C VAL A 196 9.58 14.30 -8.54
N ILE A 197 10.79 14.86 -8.52
CA ILE A 197 11.61 14.89 -7.31
C ILE A 197 11.33 16.09 -6.40
N GLN A 198 10.62 17.12 -6.88
CA GLN A 198 10.38 18.35 -6.12
C GLN A 198 9.73 18.07 -4.76
N THR A 199 10.02 18.92 -3.77
CA THR A 199 9.54 18.72 -2.41
C THR A 199 8.08 19.11 -2.26
N GLU A 200 7.64 20.18 -2.92
CA GLU A 200 6.25 20.62 -2.90
C GLU A 200 5.32 19.66 -3.67
N PRO A 201 4.01 19.65 -3.33
CA PRO A 201 3.02 18.97 -4.14
C PRO A 201 2.98 19.52 -5.57
N LEU A 202 2.99 18.66 -6.58
CA LEU A 202 2.92 19.07 -7.98
C LEU A 202 1.93 18.23 -8.78
N TRP A 203 1.10 18.93 -9.56
CA TRP A 203 0.26 18.34 -10.60
C TRP A 203 0.99 18.43 -11.94
N ILE A 204 1.65 17.35 -12.34
CA ILE A 204 2.54 17.31 -13.50
C ILE A 204 1.73 16.98 -14.74
N ILE A 205 1.77 17.86 -15.74
CA ILE A 205 1.16 17.68 -17.06
C ILE A 205 2.22 17.80 -18.15
N PHE A 206 1.83 17.55 -19.40
CA PHE A 206 2.72 17.58 -20.55
C PHE A 206 2.26 18.67 -21.53
N SER A 207 3.18 19.22 -22.32
CA SER A 207 2.86 20.26 -23.32
C SER A 207 2.62 19.74 -24.73
N ALA A 208 2.96 18.48 -24.99
CA ALA A 208 2.88 17.81 -26.28
C ALA A 208 2.88 16.29 -26.07
N ASP A 209 2.64 15.55 -27.15
CA ASP A 209 2.93 14.11 -27.19
C ASP A 209 4.43 13.90 -26.93
N MET A 210 4.77 12.93 -26.08
CA MET A 210 6.14 12.73 -25.63
C MET A 210 6.47 11.25 -25.46
N THR A 211 7.65 10.86 -25.96
CA THR A 211 8.30 9.62 -25.54
C THR A 211 9.48 9.96 -24.65
N ILE A 212 9.36 9.63 -23.37
CA ILE A 212 10.35 9.87 -22.33
C ILE A 212 11.14 8.57 -22.14
N LYS A 213 12.32 8.53 -22.75
CA LYS A 213 13.25 7.41 -22.63
C LYS A 213 14.19 7.63 -21.46
N LEU A 214 13.89 7.01 -20.34
CA LEU A 214 14.66 7.10 -19.11
C LEU A 214 16.01 6.39 -19.24
N LYS A 215 17.04 6.92 -18.58
CA LYS A 215 18.35 6.27 -18.48
C LYS A 215 18.41 5.22 -17.37
N CYS A 216 17.67 5.46 -16.30
CA CYS A 216 17.55 4.61 -15.11
C CYS A 216 16.26 4.96 -14.38
N GLU A 217 15.98 4.24 -13.29
CA GLU A 217 14.80 4.45 -12.44
C GLU A 217 14.46 5.94 -12.23
N LEU A 218 13.22 6.29 -12.49
CA LEU A 218 12.61 7.57 -12.20
C LEU A 218 12.08 7.53 -10.77
N ILE A 219 12.89 8.03 -9.83
CA ILE A 219 12.50 8.13 -8.41
C ILE A 219 11.48 9.26 -8.28
N VAL A 220 10.30 8.95 -7.75
CA VAL A 220 9.21 9.92 -7.55
C VAL A 220 9.09 10.25 -6.07
N ASN A 221 9.04 11.53 -5.73
CA ASN A 221 8.83 12.00 -4.37
C ASN A 221 7.32 12.00 -4.01
N SER A 222 6.97 12.17 -2.73
CA SER A 222 5.58 12.21 -2.28
C SER A 222 4.78 13.38 -2.87
N PHE A 223 3.45 13.27 -2.85
CA PHE A 223 2.51 14.31 -3.31
C PHE A 223 2.69 14.71 -4.77
N LYS A 224 2.69 13.71 -5.66
CA LYS A 224 2.83 13.92 -7.11
C LYS A 224 1.64 13.34 -7.84
N THR A 225 1.13 14.09 -8.82
CA THR A 225 0.27 13.53 -9.86
C THR A 225 1.03 13.60 -11.17
N ILE A 226 1.17 12.48 -11.88
CA ILE A 226 1.59 12.44 -13.28
C ILE A 226 0.31 12.27 -14.10
N ASP A 227 -0.09 13.32 -14.82
CA ASP A 227 -1.37 13.39 -15.57
C ASP A 227 -1.09 13.59 -17.06
N GLY A 228 -1.16 12.50 -17.82
CA GLY A 228 -0.98 12.50 -19.27
C GLY A 228 -2.19 12.96 -20.07
N ARG A 229 -3.31 13.36 -19.45
CA ARG A 229 -4.52 13.72 -20.22
C ARG A 229 -4.27 14.87 -21.19
N GLY A 230 -4.68 14.64 -22.44
CA GLY A 230 -4.58 15.59 -23.54
C GLY A 230 -3.39 15.34 -24.48
N PHE A 231 -2.49 14.42 -24.13
CA PHE A 231 -1.32 14.08 -24.92
C PHE A 231 -1.03 12.59 -24.86
N ASN A 232 -0.38 12.06 -25.89
CA ASN A 232 0.13 10.71 -25.90
C ASN A 232 1.53 10.66 -25.24
N VAL A 233 1.59 10.14 -24.02
CA VAL A 233 2.79 10.17 -23.18
C VAL A 233 3.27 8.75 -22.91
N HIS A 234 4.45 8.43 -23.40
CA HIS A 234 5.13 7.15 -23.22
C HIS A 234 6.32 7.29 -22.28
N VAL A 235 6.38 6.44 -21.26
CA VAL A 235 7.54 6.27 -20.38
C VAL A 235 8.17 4.92 -20.68
N THR A 236 9.47 4.93 -21.03
CA THR A 236 10.21 3.75 -21.49
C THR A 236 11.68 3.82 -21.11
N GLY A 237 12.47 2.80 -21.41
CA GLY A 237 13.93 2.81 -21.26
C GLY A 237 14.41 2.10 -20.01
N GLY A 238 15.40 2.67 -19.34
CA GLY A 238 16.04 2.07 -18.18
C GLY A 238 15.25 2.29 -16.89
N GLY A 239 14.98 1.22 -16.14
CA GLY A 239 14.24 1.24 -14.89
C GLY A 239 12.75 1.46 -15.09
N CYS A 240 12.33 2.65 -15.51
CA CYS A 240 10.95 3.17 -15.41
C CYS A 240 10.61 3.71 -14.01
N ILE A 241 9.37 3.58 -13.52
CA ILE A 241 8.87 4.40 -12.41
C ILE A 241 9.08 3.68 -11.07
N THR A 242 9.75 4.33 -10.12
CA THR A 242 9.99 3.76 -8.79
C THR A 242 9.43 4.67 -7.69
N LEU A 243 8.47 4.15 -6.92
CA LEU A 243 7.84 4.78 -5.77
C LEU A 243 8.40 4.16 -4.48
N GLN A 244 9.51 4.70 -3.97
CA GLN A 244 10.19 4.13 -2.81
C GLN A 244 9.98 4.97 -1.53
N TYR A 245 9.36 4.37 -0.52
CA TYR A 245 9.07 4.97 0.79
C TYR A 245 8.31 6.30 0.75
N VAL A 246 7.47 6.47 -0.27
CA VAL A 246 6.70 7.69 -0.55
C VAL A 246 5.20 7.47 -0.38
N SER A 247 4.44 8.58 -0.38
CA SER A 247 2.99 8.54 -0.24
C SER A 247 2.26 9.60 -1.04
N ASN A 248 0.96 9.36 -1.27
CA ASN A 248 0.06 10.26 -1.99
C ASN A 248 0.53 10.50 -3.42
N ILE A 249 0.45 9.46 -4.25
CA ILE A 249 0.87 9.52 -5.65
C ILE A 249 -0.28 9.08 -6.54
N ILE A 250 -0.53 9.84 -7.60
CA ILE A 250 -1.45 9.47 -8.68
C ILE A 250 -0.64 9.36 -9.97
N ILE A 251 -0.76 8.23 -10.67
CA ILE A 251 -0.23 8.05 -12.03
C ILE A 251 -1.43 7.83 -12.93
N HIS A 252 -1.66 8.74 -13.87
CA HIS A 252 -2.87 8.76 -14.65
C HIS A 252 -2.64 9.05 -16.14
N ASN A 253 -3.25 8.23 -17.00
CA ASN A 253 -3.31 8.45 -18.45
C ASN A 253 -1.94 8.49 -19.14
N ILE A 254 -1.06 7.53 -18.84
CA ILE A 254 0.25 7.38 -19.50
C ILE A 254 0.50 5.93 -19.95
N HIS A 255 1.34 5.77 -20.97
CA HIS A 255 1.87 4.46 -21.36
C HIS A 255 3.17 4.18 -20.61
N VAL A 256 3.32 2.97 -20.10
CA VAL A 256 4.57 2.49 -19.48
C VAL A 256 4.96 1.19 -20.14
N HIS A 257 6.06 1.17 -20.90
CA HIS A 257 6.43 -0.02 -21.66
C HIS A 257 7.90 -0.10 -22.01
N HIS A 258 8.37 -1.29 -22.40
CA HIS A 258 9.76 -1.51 -22.81
C HIS A 258 10.77 -1.02 -21.76
N CYS A 259 10.40 -1.22 -20.49
CA CYS A 259 11.25 -0.96 -19.33
C CYS A 259 12.32 -2.05 -19.26
N LYS A 260 13.56 -1.65 -18.97
CA LYS A 260 14.73 -2.53 -19.02
C LYS A 260 15.59 -2.35 -17.78
N PRO A 261 16.31 -3.40 -17.34
CA PRO A 261 17.24 -3.28 -16.23
C PRO A 261 18.25 -2.14 -16.46
N ALA A 262 18.35 -1.22 -15.51
CA ALA A 262 19.30 -0.11 -15.56
C ALA A 262 19.67 0.38 -14.16
N GLY A 263 20.82 1.03 -14.03
CA GLY A 263 21.30 1.51 -12.75
C GLY A 263 22.82 1.58 -12.72
N ASN A 264 23.41 1.34 -11.55
CA ASN A 264 24.83 1.57 -11.27
C ASN A 264 25.24 3.00 -11.63
N THR A 265 24.42 3.95 -11.19
CA THR A 265 24.60 5.38 -11.44
C THR A 265 24.05 6.19 -10.28
N ASN A 266 24.50 7.43 -10.18
CA ASN A 266 23.91 8.42 -9.30
C ASN A 266 22.56 8.89 -9.85
N VAL A 267 21.56 8.96 -8.97
CA VAL A 267 20.19 9.38 -9.29
C VAL A 267 19.70 10.36 -8.23
N ALA A 268 19.13 11.47 -8.66
CA ALA A 268 18.45 12.41 -7.77
C ALA A 268 17.14 11.81 -7.25
N SER A 269 16.91 11.90 -5.94
CA SER A 269 15.63 11.52 -5.32
C SER A 269 14.90 12.71 -4.68
N SER A 270 15.58 13.84 -4.52
CA SER A 270 15.02 15.13 -4.13
C SER A 270 15.90 16.25 -4.71
N PRO A 271 15.51 17.54 -4.63
CA PRO A 271 16.35 18.65 -5.11
C PRO A 271 17.69 18.76 -4.39
N THR A 272 17.82 18.14 -3.21
CA THR A 272 19.00 18.23 -2.34
C THR A 272 19.69 16.89 -2.11
N HIS A 273 19.20 15.81 -2.71
CA HIS A 273 19.73 14.47 -2.48
C HIS A 273 19.92 13.71 -3.79
N VAL A 274 21.16 13.30 -4.01
CA VAL A 274 21.60 12.38 -5.06
C VAL A 274 22.23 11.17 -4.39
N GLY A 275 21.78 9.98 -4.76
CA GLY A 275 22.29 8.73 -4.20
C GLY A 275 22.69 7.74 -5.30
N TRP A 276 23.63 6.85 -4.97
CA TRP A 276 23.97 5.74 -5.84
C TRP A 276 22.82 4.73 -5.88
N ARG A 277 22.42 4.32 -7.09
CA ARG A 277 21.41 3.28 -7.33
C ARG A 277 22.07 2.06 -7.94
N GLY A 278 21.76 0.89 -7.39
CA GLY A 278 22.09 -0.40 -8.01
C GLY A 278 21.30 -0.62 -9.29
N LYS A 279 21.49 -1.79 -9.90
CA LYS A 279 20.73 -2.20 -11.09
C LYS A 279 19.28 -2.55 -10.69
N SER A 280 18.32 -1.91 -11.35
CA SER A 280 16.89 -2.27 -11.29
C SER A 280 16.59 -3.49 -12.16
N ASP A 281 15.48 -4.16 -11.88
CA ASP A 281 15.04 -5.36 -12.62
C ASP A 281 14.38 -5.00 -13.95
N GLY A 282 13.80 -3.80 -14.06
CA GLY A 282 13.17 -3.30 -15.29
C GLY A 282 11.66 -3.42 -15.30
N ASP A 283 11.03 -3.29 -14.13
CA ASP A 283 9.58 -3.22 -13.99
C ASP A 283 8.97 -1.98 -14.65
N GLY A 284 7.68 -1.99 -14.95
CA GLY A 284 6.96 -0.78 -15.34
C GLY A 284 6.87 0.24 -14.20
N ILE A 285 6.19 -0.16 -13.12
CA ILE A 285 5.95 0.67 -11.93
C ILE A 285 6.24 -0.15 -10.66
N SER A 286 7.33 0.18 -9.96
CA SER A 286 7.71 -0.48 -8.71
C SER A 286 7.30 0.36 -7.48
N LEU A 287 6.58 -0.24 -6.54
CA LEU A 287 6.14 0.33 -5.27
C LEU A 287 6.86 -0.37 -4.12
N PHE A 288 7.71 0.37 -3.42
CA PHE A 288 8.54 -0.16 -2.34
C PHE A 288 8.23 0.57 -1.04
N GLY A 289 7.47 -0.06 -0.13
CA GLY A 289 6.98 0.59 1.09
C GLY A 289 6.17 1.87 0.83
N ALA A 290 5.48 1.93 -0.32
CA ALA A 290 4.69 3.08 -0.74
C ALA A 290 3.27 3.02 -0.19
N ARG A 291 2.63 4.16 0.04
CA ARG A 291 1.26 4.20 0.56
C ARG A 291 0.37 5.27 -0.06
N LYS A 292 -0.94 5.01 -0.14
CA LYS A 292 -1.91 5.93 -0.76
C LYS A 292 -1.53 6.21 -2.22
N ILE A 293 -1.60 5.17 -3.02
CA ILE A 293 -1.20 5.18 -4.44
C ILE A 293 -2.43 4.89 -5.30
N TRP A 294 -2.56 5.63 -6.39
CA TRP A 294 -3.59 5.39 -7.38
C TRP A 294 -2.99 5.38 -8.79
N ILE A 295 -3.07 4.22 -9.45
CA ILE A 295 -2.65 4.03 -10.84
C ILE A 295 -3.94 3.88 -11.65
N ASP A 296 -4.18 4.80 -12.58
CA ASP A 296 -5.47 4.92 -13.27
C ASP A 296 -5.29 5.20 -14.76
N HIS A 297 -6.10 4.59 -15.63
CA HIS A 297 -6.03 4.86 -17.08
C HIS A 297 -4.62 4.70 -17.68
N CYS A 298 -3.83 3.75 -17.18
CA CYS A 298 -2.49 3.50 -17.74
C CYS A 298 -2.53 2.34 -18.73
N SER A 299 -1.67 2.37 -19.75
CA SER A 299 -1.44 1.24 -20.66
C SER A 299 -0.05 0.66 -20.39
N LEU A 300 0.04 -0.59 -19.93
CA LEU A 300 1.30 -1.22 -19.54
C LEU A 300 1.59 -2.49 -20.37
N SER A 301 2.83 -2.63 -20.86
CA SER A 301 3.23 -3.77 -21.70
C SER A 301 4.75 -3.90 -21.88
N TYR A 302 5.23 -5.06 -22.34
CA TYR A 302 6.61 -5.25 -22.82
C TYR A 302 7.73 -4.82 -21.85
N CYS A 303 7.51 -4.83 -20.53
CA CYS A 303 8.60 -4.64 -19.57
C CYS A 303 9.50 -5.89 -19.50
N ALA A 304 10.70 -5.73 -18.96
CA ALA A 304 11.67 -6.81 -18.86
C ALA A 304 11.41 -7.77 -17.69
N ASP A 305 10.92 -7.24 -16.56
CA ASP A 305 10.54 -8.02 -15.38
C ASP A 305 9.02 -7.91 -15.16
N GLY A 306 8.49 -7.20 -14.14
CA GLY A 306 7.05 -7.03 -13.94
C GLY A 306 6.42 -5.79 -14.61
N LEU A 307 5.08 -5.73 -14.78
CA LEU A 307 4.42 -4.45 -15.13
C LEU A 307 4.20 -3.58 -13.89
N ILE A 308 3.66 -4.16 -12.81
CA ILE A 308 3.45 -3.47 -11.54
C ILE A 308 3.86 -4.37 -10.37
N ASP A 309 4.85 -3.91 -9.61
CA ASP A 309 5.36 -4.64 -8.45
C ASP A 309 5.13 -3.83 -7.18
N ALA A 310 4.34 -4.35 -6.23
CA ALA A 310 4.09 -3.71 -4.94
C ALA A 310 4.59 -4.59 -3.81
N ILE A 311 5.62 -4.13 -3.11
CA ILE A 311 6.36 -4.94 -2.14
C ILE A 311 6.70 -4.13 -0.89
N MET A 312 7.31 -4.79 0.10
CA MET A 312 7.94 -4.15 1.25
C MET A 312 6.97 -3.33 2.13
N GLY A 313 5.77 -3.87 2.36
CA GLY A 313 4.74 -3.25 3.18
C GLY A 313 3.96 -2.14 2.46
N SER A 314 4.01 -2.10 1.13
CA SER A 314 3.19 -1.16 0.36
C SER A 314 1.70 -1.42 0.59
N THR A 315 0.89 -0.37 0.76
CA THR A 315 -0.53 -0.50 1.13
C THR A 315 -1.37 0.72 0.78
N GLY A 316 -2.69 0.59 0.74
CA GLY A 316 -3.57 1.68 0.33
C GLY A 316 -3.40 1.98 -1.15
N ILE A 317 -3.57 0.95 -1.99
CA ILE A 317 -3.33 1.02 -3.44
C ILE A 317 -4.64 0.76 -4.18
N THR A 318 -4.91 1.54 -5.22
CA THR A 318 -5.92 1.25 -6.23
C THR A 318 -5.28 1.26 -7.60
N ILE A 319 -5.53 0.22 -8.39
CA ILE A 319 -5.15 0.09 -9.80
C ILE A 319 -6.45 -0.01 -10.58
N SER A 320 -6.75 1.01 -11.39
CA SER A 320 -8.04 1.10 -12.06
C SER A 320 -7.98 1.53 -13.51
N ASN A 321 -9.02 1.20 -14.27
CA ASN A 321 -9.22 1.62 -15.66
C ASN A 321 -8.00 1.42 -16.56
N SER A 322 -7.09 0.50 -16.23
CA SER A 322 -5.82 0.34 -16.94
C SER A 322 -5.90 -0.84 -17.89
N TYR A 323 -5.11 -0.78 -18.95
CA TYR A 323 -4.98 -1.82 -19.96
C TYR A 323 -3.61 -2.49 -19.81
N PHE A 324 -3.61 -3.82 -19.72
CA PHE A 324 -2.41 -4.64 -19.61
C PHE A 324 -2.35 -5.58 -20.81
N ALA A 325 -1.19 -5.69 -21.46
CA ALA A 325 -1.00 -6.59 -22.60
C ALA A 325 0.46 -6.97 -22.79
N HIS A 326 0.70 -8.04 -23.57
CA HIS A 326 1.99 -8.51 -24.06
C HIS A 326 3.05 -8.63 -22.97
N HIS A 327 2.78 -9.48 -21.99
CA HIS A 327 3.66 -9.61 -20.84
C HIS A 327 3.42 -10.90 -20.04
N ASP A 328 4.49 -11.49 -19.52
CA ASP A 328 4.41 -12.71 -18.71
C ASP A 328 3.99 -12.40 -17.27
N GLU A 329 4.80 -11.60 -16.57
CA GLU A 329 4.70 -11.37 -15.13
C GLU A 329 3.95 -10.06 -14.81
N VAL A 330 2.63 -10.03 -15.01
CA VAL A 330 1.85 -8.78 -15.01
C VAL A 330 1.95 -7.98 -13.71
N MET A 331 1.56 -8.56 -12.57
CA MET A 331 1.44 -7.82 -11.32
C MET A 331 1.81 -8.68 -10.11
N LEU A 332 2.85 -8.27 -9.38
CA LEU A 332 3.27 -8.91 -8.14
C LEU A 332 2.90 -8.06 -6.92
N LEU A 333 2.15 -8.67 -5.99
CA LEU A 333 1.72 -8.03 -4.74
C LEU A 333 2.32 -8.80 -3.57
N GLY A 334 3.47 -8.33 -3.07
CA GLY A 334 4.31 -8.98 -2.06
C GLY A 334 5.35 -9.91 -2.70
N HIS A 335 6.61 -9.83 -2.24
CA HIS A 335 7.77 -10.47 -2.91
C HIS A 335 8.28 -11.74 -2.22
N ASP A 336 8.19 -11.81 -0.89
CA ASP A 336 8.73 -12.90 -0.08
C ASP A 336 7.64 -13.46 0.84
N ASP A 337 7.43 -14.77 0.74
CA ASP A 337 6.49 -15.54 1.55
C ASP A 337 6.73 -15.38 3.05
N LYS A 338 7.92 -14.97 3.50
CA LYS A 338 8.29 -14.76 4.91
C LYS A 338 8.21 -13.30 5.34
N TYR A 339 7.99 -12.36 4.43
CA TYR A 339 7.98 -10.94 4.76
C TYR A 339 6.66 -10.51 5.40
N LEU A 340 6.59 -10.66 6.73
CA LEU A 340 5.39 -10.41 7.54
C LEU A 340 4.74 -9.03 7.35
N PRO A 341 5.48 -7.92 7.12
CA PRO A 341 4.85 -6.61 6.91
C PRO A 341 3.89 -6.54 5.73
N ASP A 342 4.02 -7.41 4.71
CA ASP A 342 3.07 -7.49 3.58
C ASP A 342 1.67 -7.98 4.03
N SER A 343 1.52 -8.51 5.24
CA SER A 343 0.21 -8.79 5.84
C SER A 343 -0.67 -7.54 6.00
N GLY A 344 -0.06 -6.35 6.05
CA GLY A 344 -0.75 -5.05 6.10
C GLY A 344 -1.12 -4.48 4.72
N MET A 345 -0.75 -5.15 3.63
CA MET A 345 -1.04 -4.72 2.27
C MET A 345 -2.53 -4.76 1.98
N GLN A 346 -3.05 -3.68 1.39
CA GLN A 346 -4.44 -3.58 0.95
C GLN A 346 -4.49 -2.98 -0.46
N VAL A 347 -4.98 -3.76 -1.43
CA VAL A 347 -4.98 -3.39 -2.86
C VAL A 347 -6.37 -3.59 -3.47
N THR A 348 -6.81 -2.61 -4.27
CA THR A 348 -8.02 -2.69 -5.10
C THR A 348 -7.61 -2.72 -6.57
N ILE A 349 -8.10 -3.71 -7.31
CA ILE A 349 -7.90 -3.84 -8.76
C ILE A 349 -9.28 -3.75 -9.38
N ALA A 350 -9.59 -2.65 -10.07
CA ALA A 350 -10.94 -2.37 -10.52
C ALA A 350 -11.05 -1.83 -11.94
N PHE A 351 -12.01 -2.31 -12.73
CA PHE A 351 -12.31 -1.78 -14.07
C PHE A 351 -11.15 -1.87 -15.08
N ASN A 352 -10.15 -2.72 -14.81
CA ASN A 352 -9.05 -2.94 -15.73
C ASN A 352 -9.45 -3.92 -16.83
N HIS A 353 -8.75 -3.84 -17.96
CA HIS A 353 -8.81 -4.84 -19.01
C HIS A 353 -7.46 -5.55 -19.09
N PHE A 354 -7.45 -6.84 -18.76
CA PHE A 354 -6.33 -7.75 -18.96
C PHE A 354 -6.46 -8.37 -20.36
N GLY A 355 -5.70 -7.78 -21.27
CA GLY A 355 -5.79 -7.93 -22.71
C GLY A 355 -4.84 -8.97 -23.28
N GLU A 356 -4.39 -8.71 -24.50
CA GLU A 356 -3.71 -9.67 -25.37
C GLU A 356 -2.37 -10.16 -24.80
N ALA A 357 -2.03 -11.42 -25.11
CA ALA A 357 -0.71 -12.01 -24.85
C ALA A 357 -0.21 -11.81 -23.41
N LEU A 358 -1.10 -11.98 -22.43
CA LEU A 358 -0.75 -12.06 -21.02
C LEU A 358 -0.57 -13.53 -20.63
N VAL A 359 0.43 -13.83 -19.79
CA VAL A 359 0.66 -15.22 -19.35
C VAL A 359 0.07 -15.44 -17.97
N GLN A 360 0.43 -14.61 -16.98
CA GLN A 360 0.09 -14.85 -15.57
C GLN A 360 0.13 -13.59 -14.68
N ARG A 361 -0.14 -13.79 -13.38
CA ARG A 361 -0.01 -12.79 -12.31
C ARG A 361 -0.93 -11.56 -12.46
N MET A 362 -2.23 -11.79 -12.60
CA MET A 362 -3.24 -10.73 -12.71
C MET A 362 -4.25 -10.72 -11.55
N PRO A 363 -3.85 -10.58 -10.27
CA PRO A 363 -2.49 -10.46 -9.74
C PRO A 363 -1.89 -11.80 -9.26
N ARG A 364 -0.60 -11.81 -8.91
CA ARG A 364 0.01 -12.79 -8.00
C ARG A 364 0.24 -12.17 -6.62
N CYS A 365 -0.41 -12.71 -5.60
CA CYS A 365 -0.47 -12.12 -4.25
C CYS A 365 0.29 -12.94 -3.21
N ARG A 366 0.83 -12.24 -2.21
CA ARG A 366 1.34 -12.82 -0.97
C ARG A 366 0.83 -12.05 0.22
N ARG A 367 0.21 -12.77 1.16
CA ARG A 367 -0.39 -12.16 2.36
C ARG A 367 -1.40 -11.07 1.97
N GLY A 368 -1.63 -10.10 2.86
CA GLY A 368 -2.43 -8.92 2.55
C GLY A 368 -3.89 -9.21 2.19
N TYR A 369 -4.57 -8.15 1.77
CA TYR A 369 -5.97 -8.17 1.36
C TYR A 369 -6.14 -7.53 -0.02
N ILE A 370 -6.63 -8.33 -0.97
CA ILE A 370 -6.75 -7.94 -2.37
C ILE A 370 -8.20 -8.06 -2.80
N HIS A 371 -8.74 -6.95 -3.32
CA HIS A 371 -10.08 -6.89 -3.89
C HIS A 371 -9.98 -6.71 -5.40
N VAL A 372 -10.35 -7.76 -6.13
CA VAL A 372 -10.36 -7.82 -7.60
C VAL A 372 -11.81 -7.68 -8.06
N VAL A 373 -12.18 -6.53 -8.60
CA VAL A 373 -13.60 -6.18 -8.81
C VAL A 373 -13.89 -5.58 -10.17
N ASN A 374 -14.88 -6.13 -10.89
CA ASN A 374 -15.32 -5.64 -12.19
C ASN A 374 -14.20 -5.41 -13.21
N ASN A 375 -13.23 -6.31 -13.29
CA ASN A 375 -12.22 -6.36 -14.34
C ASN A 375 -12.62 -7.33 -15.45
N ASP A 376 -12.11 -7.09 -16.64
CA ASP A 376 -12.32 -7.94 -17.81
C ASP A 376 -11.03 -8.68 -18.16
N PHE A 377 -11.02 -9.99 -17.96
CA PHE A 377 -9.91 -10.88 -18.26
C PHE A 377 -10.21 -11.61 -19.56
N THR A 378 -9.56 -11.16 -20.63
CA THR A 378 -9.83 -11.67 -21.98
C THR A 378 -8.80 -12.67 -22.47
N GLN A 379 -7.58 -12.64 -21.93
CA GLN A 379 -6.53 -13.61 -22.23
C GLN A 379 -5.67 -13.88 -20.99
N TRP A 380 -5.26 -15.13 -20.84
CA TRP A 380 -4.12 -15.58 -20.05
C TRP A 380 -3.60 -16.88 -20.65
N GLU A 381 -2.33 -17.21 -20.46
CA GLU A 381 -1.76 -18.48 -20.95
C GLU A 381 -1.56 -19.51 -19.84
N MET A 382 -1.38 -19.09 -18.59
CA MET A 382 -1.14 -20.00 -17.47
C MET A 382 -2.22 -19.93 -16.38
N TYR A 383 -2.47 -18.74 -15.83
CA TYR A 383 -3.53 -18.49 -14.85
C TYR A 383 -3.81 -16.98 -14.75
N ALA A 384 -4.99 -16.58 -14.30
CA ALA A 384 -5.28 -15.17 -14.06
C ALA A 384 -4.85 -14.74 -12.65
N ILE A 385 -5.46 -15.31 -11.61
CA ILE A 385 -5.23 -14.92 -10.21
C ILE A 385 -4.41 -15.99 -9.51
N GLY A 386 -3.33 -15.59 -8.83
CA GLY A 386 -2.53 -16.56 -8.06
C GLY A 386 -1.96 -16.01 -6.78
N GLY A 387 -1.26 -16.86 -6.05
CA GLY A 387 -0.60 -16.43 -4.83
C GLY A 387 0.02 -17.55 -4.01
N SER A 388 0.81 -17.13 -3.02
CA SER A 388 1.46 -17.96 -2.01
C SER A 388 1.41 -17.25 -0.64
N ALA A 389 1.71 -17.94 0.46
CA ALA A 389 1.71 -17.35 1.81
C ALA A 389 0.39 -16.69 2.26
N ASN A 390 -0.74 -17.36 2.05
CA ASN A 390 -2.06 -17.02 2.62
C ASN A 390 -2.56 -15.57 2.34
N PRO A 391 -2.67 -15.16 1.07
CA PRO A 391 -3.33 -13.90 0.73
C PRO A 391 -4.84 -14.05 0.86
N THR A 392 -5.53 -12.98 1.27
CA THR A 392 -7.00 -12.90 1.16
C THR A 392 -7.36 -12.27 -0.18
N ILE A 393 -8.06 -13.03 -1.04
CA ILE A 393 -8.46 -12.58 -2.38
C ILE A 393 -9.99 -12.57 -2.47
N ASN A 394 -10.54 -11.40 -2.78
CA ASN A 394 -11.95 -11.22 -3.05
C ASN A 394 -12.18 -10.85 -4.50
N SER A 395 -12.61 -11.82 -5.31
CA SER A 395 -13.00 -11.65 -6.71
C SER A 395 -14.50 -11.37 -6.78
N GLN A 396 -14.91 -10.21 -7.30
CA GLN A 396 -16.33 -9.86 -7.43
C GLN A 396 -16.69 -9.21 -8.78
N GLY A 397 -17.72 -9.72 -9.45
CA GLY A 397 -18.28 -9.09 -10.66
C GLY A 397 -17.33 -8.99 -11.86
N ASN A 398 -16.27 -9.79 -11.91
CA ASN A 398 -15.31 -9.86 -13.02
C ASN A 398 -15.79 -10.80 -14.13
N ARG A 399 -15.27 -10.63 -15.35
CA ARG A 399 -15.40 -11.59 -16.43
C ARG A 399 -14.08 -12.30 -16.69
N TYR A 400 -14.11 -13.63 -16.68
CA TYR A 400 -12.96 -14.48 -17.01
C TYR A 400 -13.24 -15.29 -18.28
N THR A 401 -12.57 -14.95 -19.38
CA THR A 401 -12.65 -15.68 -20.64
C THR A 401 -11.43 -16.56 -20.81
N ALA A 402 -11.58 -17.85 -20.53
CA ALA A 402 -10.44 -18.77 -20.59
C ALA A 402 -9.88 -18.93 -21.99
N PRO A 403 -8.56 -19.18 -22.13
CA PRO A 403 -7.93 -19.55 -23.40
C PRO A 403 -8.47 -20.89 -23.91
N GLN A 404 -8.13 -21.26 -25.14
CA GLN A 404 -8.55 -22.56 -25.71
C GLN A 404 -7.87 -23.76 -25.04
N ASP A 405 -6.67 -23.58 -24.50
CA ASP A 405 -5.95 -24.63 -23.77
C ASP A 405 -6.77 -25.14 -22.58
N GLN A 406 -6.93 -26.46 -22.51
CA GLN A 406 -7.67 -27.14 -21.46
C GLN A 406 -6.91 -27.12 -20.12
N ASN A 407 -5.59 -26.96 -20.15
CA ASN A 407 -4.77 -26.89 -18.93
C ASN A 407 -4.79 -25.50 -18.27
N ALA A 408 -5.32 -24.50 -18.96
CA ALA A 408 -5.38 -23.10 -18.49
C ALA A 408 -6.82 -22.63 -18.22
N LYS A 409 -7.75 -23.55 -17.94
CA LYS A 409 -9.15 -23.22 -17.61
C LYS A 409 -9.34 -22.72 -16.18
N GLU A 410 -8.48 -23.14 -15.25
CA GLU A 410 -8.54 -22.65 -13.88
C GLU A 410 -8.06 -21.20 -13.81
N VAL A 411 -8.94 -20.30 -13.35
CA VAL A 411 -8.63 -18.88 -13.13
C VAL A 411 -7.58 -18.73 -12.02
N THR A 412 -7.64 -19.60 -11.02
CA THR A 412 -6.85 -19.56 -9.80
C THR A 412 -5.58 -20.42 -9.87
N LYS A 413 -4.49 -19.99 -9.23
CA LYS A 413 -3.30 -20.83 -9.00
C LYS A 413 -2.65 -20.59 -7.65
N ARG A 414 -2.67 -21.61 -6.78
CA ARG A 414 -1.89 -21.60 -5.53
C ARG A 414 -0.47 -22.04 -5.86
N VAL A 415 0.48 -21.14 -5.72
CA VAL A 415 1.86 -21.33 -6.20
C VAL A 415 2.66 -22.06 -5.12
N ASP A 416 3.39 -23.11 -5.52
CA ASP A 416 4.31 -23.90 -4.68
C ASP A 416 3.71 -24.39 -3.34
N THR A 417 2.40 -24.68 -3.32
CA THR A 417 1.66 -25.00 -2.09
C THR A 417 0.74 -26.22 -2.30
N ASN A 418 0.79 -27.20 -1.39
CA ASN A 418 -0.09 -28.38 -1.46
C ASN A 418 -1.51 -28.05 -0.99
N GLU A 419 -2.50 -28.82 -1.44
CA GLU A 419 -3.93 -28.60 -1.10
C GLU A 419 -4.22 -28.50 0.39
N GLY A 420 -3.56 -29.33 1.21
CA GLY A 420 -3.71 -29.29 2.67
C GLY A 420 -3.16 -28.01 3.34
N ASP A 421 -2.29 -27.26 2.66
CA ASP A 421 -1.64 -26.06 3.21
C ASP A 421 -2.41 -24.77 2.87
N TRP A 422 -3.25 -24.79 1.81
CA TRP A 422 -4.00 -23.62 1.35
C TRP A 422 -5.52 -23.71 1.57
N SER A 423 -6.06 -24.84 2.02
CA SER A 423 -7.51 -25.02 2.23
C SER A 423 -8.15 -23.93 3.09
N ASP A 424 -7.39 -23.38 4.05
CA ASP A 424 -7.83 -22.33 4.97
C ASP A 424 -7.63 -20.90 4.43
N TRP A 425 -7.01 -20.74 3.26
CA TRP A 425 -6.78 -19.43 2.66
C TRP A 425 -8.09 -18.86 2.11
N ASN A 426 -8.35 -17.58 2.35
CA ASN A 426 -9.63 -16.96 1.99
C ASN A 426 -9.63 -16.47 0.54
N TRP A 427 -9.94 -17.35 -0.41
CA TRP A 427 -10.09 -17.02 -1.83
C TRP A 427 -11.54 -17.22 -2.23
N ARG A 428 -12.18 -16.14 -2.66
CA ARG A 428 -13.63 -16.09 -2.89
C ARG A 428 -13.95 -15.43 -4.21
N THR A 429 -15.04 -15.90 -4.80
CA THR A 429 -15.64 -15.42 -6.05
C THR A 429 -17.12 -15.14 -5.79
N ASP A 430 -17.62 -13.99 -6.25
CA ASP A 430 -19.02 -13.58 -6.08
C ASP A 430 -19.49 -12.72 -7.26
N GLY A 431 -20.54 -13.15 -7.96
CA GLY A 431 -21.06 -12.45 -9.14
C GLY A 431 -20.12 -12.41 -10.35
N ASP A 432 -19.02 -13.13 -10.34
CA ASP A 432 -18.13 -13.29 -11.50
C ASP A 432 -18.81 -14.15 -12.59
N ILE A 433 -18.47 -13.91 -13.86
CA ILE A 433 -18.87 -14.76 -14.98
C ILE A 433 -17.66 -15.51 -15.54
N MET A 434 -17.85 -16.81 -15.72
CA MET A 434 -16.84 -17.71 -16.27
C MET A 434 -17.22 -18.08 -17.71
N VAL A 435 -16.33 -17.78 -18.66
CA VAL A 435 -16.55 -17.94 -20.09
C VAL A 435 -15.53 -18.92 -20.65
N ASN A 436 -15.92 -19.68 -21.68
CA ASN A 436 -15.09 -20.68 -22.36
C ASN A 436 -14.53 -21.79 -21.43
N GLY A 437 -15.34 -22.23 -20.48
CA GLY A 437 -14.97 -23.28 -19.53
C GLY A 437 -14.05 -22.82 -18.39
N ALA A 438 -13.85 -21.50 -18.23
CA ALA A 438 -13.18 -20.97 -17.06
C ALA A 438 -13.84 -21.48 -15.77
N PHE A 439 -13.07 -21.64 -14.71
CA PHE A 439 -13.61 -21.86 -13.37
C PHE A 439 -12.69 -21.31 -12.30
N PHE A 440 -13.26 -20.97 -11.16
CA PHE A 440 -12.54 -20.48 -9.98
C PHE A 440 -12.68 -21.51 -8.87
N VAL A 441 -11.57 -21.91 -8.26
CA VAL A 441 -11.59 -22.81 -7.10
C VAL A 441 -11.55 -21.95 -5.84
N PRO A 442 -12.64 -21.82 -5.07
CA PRO A 442 -12.64 -21.07 -3.81
C PRO A 442 -12.02 -21.87 -2.66
N SER A 443 -11.64 -21.19 -1.59
CA SER A 443 -11.10 -21.80 -0.36
C SER A 443 -11.36 -20.92 0.87
N GLY A 444 -11.10 -21.47 2.06
CA GLY A 444 -11.35 -20.82 3.33
C GLY A 444 -12.73 -21.15 3.91
N ALA A 445 -12.97 -20.72 5.15
CA ALA A 445 -14.22 -20.99 5.86
C ALA A 445 -15.39 -20.25 5.17
N GLY A 446 -16.10 -20.95 4.29
CA GLY A 446 -17.39 -20.51 3.75
C GLY A 446 -18.42 -20.37 4.87
N MET A 447 -19.33 -19.39 4.70
CA MET A 447 -20.49 -19.07 5.55
C MET A 447 -20.24 -18.14 6.75
N SER A 448 -20.28 -16.84 6.45
CA SER A 448 -21.45 -16.06 6.90
C SER A 448 -21.67 -14.89 5.95
N THR A 449 -22.93 -14.59 5.68
CA THR A 449 -23.42 -13.28 5.18
C THR A 449 -22.94 -12.09 6.04
N GLN A 450 -22.14 -12.31 7.09
CA GLN A 450 -21.53 -11.30 7.97
C GLN A 450 -20.11 -10.87 7.58
N TYR A 451 -19.43 -11.49 6.62
CA TYR A 451 -18.20 -10.89 6.05
C TYR A 451 -18.47 -9.94 4.86
N ALA A 452 -19.71 -9.45 4.77
CA ALA A 452 -20.24 -8.67 3.65
C ALA A 452 -19.81 -7.18 3.58
N ARG A 453 -18.76 -6.72 4.28
CA ARG A 453 -18.35 -5.29 4.29
C ARG A 453 -16.84 -5.01 4.38
N ALA A 454 -15.99 -5.94 3.98
CA ALA A 454 -14.56 -5.68 3.79
C ALA A 454 -14.19 -5.35 2.34
N SER A 455 -15.18 -5.11 1.46
CA SER A 455 -14.92 -4.68 0.08
C SER A 455 -14.56 -3.20 0.06
N SER A 456 -13.51 -2.87 -0.67
CA SER A 456 -13.02 -1.49 -0.81
C SER A 456 -13.93 -0.63 -1.70
N THR A 457 -14.78 -1.28 -2.51
CA THR A 457 -15.83 -0.69 -3.35
C THR A 457 -16.95 -1.70 -3.52
N GLU A 458 -18.18 -1.26 -3.82
CA GLU A 458 -19.29 -2.17 -4.11
C GLU A 458 -19.17 -2.74 -5.53
N PRO A 459 -19.27 -4.06 -5.72
CA PRO A 459 -19.26 -4.66 -7.05
C PRO A 459 -20.53 -4.28 -7.82
N LYS A 460 -20.37 -3.98 -9.10
CA LYS A 460 -21.47 -3.85 -10.07
C LYS A 460 -21.76 -5.20 -10.72
N SER A 461 -22.97 -5.33 -11.30
CA SER A 461 -23.32 -6.52 -12.07
C SER A 461 -22.34 -6.71 -13.23
N VAL A 462 -21.84 -7.93 -13.39
CA VAL A 462 -20.95 -8.33 -14.50
C VAL A 462 -21.60 -8.16 -15.87
N ALA A 463 -22.94 -8.06 -15.95
CA ALA A 463 -23.65 -7.70 -17.19
C ALA A 463 -23.27 -6.32 -17.73
N LEU A 464 -22.66 -5.46 -16.91
CA LEU A 464 -22.16 -4.14 -17.30
C LEU A 464 -20.67 -4.15 -17.65
N ILE A 465 -19.99 -5.30 -17.67
CA ILE A 465 -18.53 -5.35 -17.75
C ILE A 465 -17.99 -4.61 -18.98
N ASP A 466 -18.57 -4.84 -20.16
CA ASP A 466 -18.18 -4.18 -21.40
C ASP A 466 -18.26 -2.65 -21.29
N ARG A 467 -19.25 -2.15 -20.55
CA ARG A 467 -19.41 -0.71 -20.31
C ARG A 467 -18.42 -0.20 -19.26
N LEU A 468 -18.20 -0.97 -18.20
CA LEU A 468 -17.34 -0.60 -17.07
C LEU A 468 -15.87 -0.51 -17.50
N THR A 469 -15.42 -1.39 -18.40
CA THR A 469 -14.02 -1.49 -18.88
C THR A 469 -13.81 -0.95 -20.29
N ASN A 470 -14.85 -0.44 -20.95
CA ASN A 470 -14.79 0.06 -22.34
C ASN A 470 -13.63 1.03 -22.60
N ASN A 471 -13.32 1.86 -21.60
CA ASN A 471 -12.33 2.92 -21.72
C ASN A 471 -11.01 2.58 -21.01
N ALA A 472 -10.78 1.32 -20.65
CA ALA A 472 -9.55 0.91 -20.00
C ALA A 472 -8.31 1.23 -20.87
N GLY A 473 -7.24 1.67 -20.23
CA GLY A 473 -6.03 2.18 -20.88
C GLY A 473 -6.02 3.69 -21.03
N VAL A 474 -5.04 4.19 -21.77
CA VAL A 474 -4.87 5.63 -22.06
C VAL A 474 -5.95 6.12 -23.01
N PHE A 475 -6.48 7.31 -22.77
CA PHE A 475 -7.45 7.94 -23.66
C PHE A 475 -6.84 8.26 -25.02
N GLY A 476 -7.56 7.89 -26.09
CA GLY A 476 -7.18 8.21 -27.47
C GLY A 476 -6.49 7.06 -28.21
N ASP A 477 -6.17 5.96 -27.53
CA ASP A 477 -5.62 4.77 -28.18
C ASP A 477 -6.64 4.10 -29.11
N PRO A 478 -6.21 3.64 -30.31
CA PRO A 478 -7.03 2.76 -31.12
C PRO A 478 -7.29 1.47 -30.34
N ARG A 479 -8.56 1.13 -30.11
CA ARG A 479 -8.89 -0.18 -29.57
C ARG A 479 -8.43 -1.25 -30.56
N SER A 480 -7.67 -2.23 -30.10
CA SER A 480 -7.61 -3.52 -30.79
C SER A 480 -9.06 -3.99 -30.97
N SER A 481 -9.49 -4.08 -32.23
CA SER A 481 -10.86 -4.33 -32.61
C SER A 481 -11.24 -5.78 -32.36
N THR A 482 -11.90 -6.07 -31.24
CA THR A 482 -12.70 -7.29 -31.07
C THR A 482 -14.03 -7.14 -31.80
N SER A 483 -14.00 -7.23 -33.14
CA SER A 483 -15.15 -7.69 -33.92
C SER A 483 -15.00 -9.17 -34.18
N VAL A 484 -15.26 -10.00 -33.16
CA VAL A 484 -15.54 -11.42 -33.39
C VAL A 484 -16.99 -11.50 -33.88
N SER A 485 -17.19 -11.25 -35.17
CA SER A 485 -18.35 -11.74 -35.88
C SER A 485 -18.23 -13.25 -35.98
N HIS A 486 -19.05 -13.99 -35.22
CA HIS A 486 -19.32 -15.40 -35.48
C HIS A 486 -19.95 -15.54 -36.88
N PRO A 487 -19.36 -16.28 -37.83
CA PRO A 487 -20.09 -16.78 -38.97
C PRO A 487 -20.73 -18.11 -38.55
N GLY A 488 -22.03 -18.05 -38.29
CA GLY A 488 -22.87 -19.25 -38.39
C GLY A 488 -23.03 -19.63 -39.85
N ASP A 489 -23.13 -20.95 -40.08
CA ASP A 489 -23.74 -21.64 -41.20
C ASP A 489 -23.84 -20.91 -42.54
N ASP A 490 -23.00 -21.34 -43.49
CA ASP A 490 -23.50 -21.69 -44.82
C ASP A 490 -22.73 -22.91 -45.34
N GLY A 491 -23.47 -24.01 -45.48
CA GLY A 491 -22.99 -25.22 -46.13
C GLY A 491 -22.94 -25.04 -47.65
N GLY A 492 -22.00 -25.73 -48.28
CA GLY A 492 -21.96 -25.88 -49.74
C GLY A 492 -20.54 -25.91 -50.26
N GLY A 493 -19.98 -27.12 -50.40
CA GLY A 493 -18.61 -27.32 -50.87
C GLY A 493 -18.37 -26.88 -52.32
N THR A 494 -17.12 -26.95 -52.76
CA THR A 494 -16.63 -27.82 -53.84
C THR A 494 -15.09 -27.77 -53.89
N ILE A 495 -14.52 -28.85 -54.38
CA ILE A 495 -13.15 -29.37 -54.41
C ILE A 495 -12.26 -28.63 -55.46
N THR A 496 -10.93 -28.55 -55.23
CA THR A 496 -9.81 -29.10 -56.07
C THR A 496 -8.57 -28.20 -56.18
N ASP A 497 -7.42 -28.87 -55.96
CA ASP A 497 -6.09 -28.70 -56.57
C ASP A 497 -5.37 -27.33 -56.56
N GLY A 498 -4.06 -27.24 -56.31
CA GLY A 498 -3.04 -28.26 -56.16
C GLY A 498 -1.62 -27.63 -56.14
N THR A 499 -0.66 -28.50 -55.81
CA THR A 499 0.77 -28.49 -56.16
C THR A 499 1.75 -27.44 -55.59
N ASN A 500 2.67 -28.01 -54.81
CA ASN A 500 4.06 -27.61 -54.55
C ASN A 500 4.83 -27.03 -55.75
N THR A 501 5.67 -26.03 -55.48
CA THR A 501 7.09 -26.01 -55.90
C THR A 501 7.89 -25.17 -54.90
N GLY A 502 8.95 -25.76 -54.33
CA GLY A 502 9.93 -25.05 -53.51
C GLY A 502 11.01 -24.37 -54.37
N SER A 503 11.61 -23.33 -53.81
CA SER A 503 12.98 -22.89 -54.10
C SER A 503 13.45 -21.99 -52.97
N GLU A 504 14.64 -22.29 -52.48
CA GLU A 504 15.35 -21.71 -51.35
C GLU A 504 15.78 -20.25 -51.59
N GLY A 505 15.92 -19.52 -50.49
CA GLY A 505 16.49 -18.17 -50.42
C GLY A 505 16.74 -17.78 -48.96
N SER A 506 17.89 -18.20 -48.45
CA SER A 506 18.41 -18.01 -47.09
C SER A 506 18.54 -16.55 -46.65
N SER A 507 18.13 -16.22 -45.41
CA SER A 507 18.85 -15.34 -44.46
C SER A 507 17.92 -14.84 -43.35
N GLY A 508 18.22 -15.16 -42.09
CA GLY A 508 17.66 -14.46 -40.93
C GLY A 508 17.50 -15.40 -39.75
N GLY A 509 18.46 -15.35 -38.82
CA GLY A 509 18.51 -16.26 -37.68
C GLY A 509 17.37 -16.04 -36.69
N ASP A 510 16.67 -17.12 -36.38
CA ASP A 510 15.95 -17.31 -35.14
C ASP A 510 16.43 -18.65 -34.57
N GLY A 511 17.06 -18.57 -33.40
CA GLY A 511 17.53 -19.71 -32.64
C GLY A 511 17.28 -19.45 -31.17
N ASP A 512 16.18 -19.98 -30.67
CA ASP A 512 15.99 -20.52 -29.33
C ASP A 512 16.51 -19.66 -28.16
N TYR A 513 15.70 -18.67 -27.75
CA TYR A 513 15.78 -18.07 -26.41
C TYR A 513 14.75 -18.71 -25.46
N PHE A 514 14.70 -20.04 -25.42
CA PHE A 514 13.82 -20.80 -24.51
C PHE A 514 14.55 -21.85 -23.66
N GLY A 515 15.88 -21.71 -23.51
CA GLY A 515 16.68 -22.59 -22.67
C GLY A 515 17.58 -21.80 -21.74
N MET A 516 17.32 -21.92 -20.44
CA MET A 516 18.21 -21.72 -19.27
C MET A 516 17.61 -20.83 -18.18
N ILE A 517 16.60 -21.32 -17.46
CA ILE A 517 16.29 -20.89 -16.09
C ILE A 517 16.03 -22.12 -15.23
N PHE A 518 17.09 -22.84 -14.88
CA PHE A 518 17.09 -23.74 -13.72
C PHE A 518 18.46 -23.65 -13.04
N GLY A 519 18.51 -22.90 -11.93
CA GLY A 519 19.72 -22.70 -11.14
C GLY A 519 19.36 -22.41 -9.69
N ASN A 520 18.98 -23.46 -8.95
CA ASN A 520 18.80 -23.44 -7.49
C ASN A 520 20.16 -23.36 -6.79
N GLY A 521 20.34 -22.38 -5.90
CA GLY A 521 21.53 -22.29 -5.06
C GLY A 521 21.43 -21.25 -3.94
N ALA A 522 20.70 -21.57 -2.87
CA ALA A 522 20.75 -20.84 -1.61
C ALA A 522 21.52 -21.64 -0.54
N PRO A 523 22.54 -21.07 0.15
CA PRO A 523 23.19 -21.70 1.30
C PRO A 523 22.40 -21.48 2.62
N PRO A 524 22.66 -22.27 3.69
CA PRO A 524 21.73 -22.49 4.78
C PRO A 524 21.73 -21.40 5.87
N SER A 525 20.60 -21.33 6.56
CA SER A 525 20.25 -20.45 7.68
C SER A 525 21.09 -20.67 8.95
N SER A 526 21.49 -19.57 9.60
CA SER A 526 21.95 -19.56 11.00
C SER A 526 20.86 -19.03 11.93
N SER A 527 20.49 -19.85 12.92
CA SER A 527 19.58 -19.54 14.01
C SER A 527 20.26 -18.76 15.14
N SER A 528 19.61 -17.73 15.70
CA SER A 528 19.92 -17.27 17.06
C SER A 528 18.73 -16.58 17.74
N SER A 529 17.92 -17.36 18.45
CA SER A 529 16.87 -16.90 19.36
C SER A 529 17.36 -16.92 20.82
N SER A 530 18.48 -16.26 21.11
CA SER A 530 19.01 -16.14 22.49
C SER A 530 19.27 -14.70 22.95
N ASN A 531 19.14 -13.69 22.10
CA ASN A 531 19.49 -12.32 22.45
C ASN A 531 18.38 -11.53 23.18
N THR A 532 17.12 -11.97 23.15
CA THR A 532 15.97 -11.23 23.73
C THR A 532 15.74 -11.52 25.22
N ILE A 533 16.09 -12.71 25.70
CA ILE A 533 15.95 -13.09 27.12
C ILE A 533 17.07 -12.45 27.96
N PHE A 534 18.27 -12.32 27.40
CA PHE A 534 19.40 -11.73 28.11
C PHE A 534 19.21 -10.22 28.34
N LEU A 535 18.66 -9.52 27.35
CA LEU A 535 18.42 -8.08 27.42
C LEU A 535 17.33 -7.72 28.44
N SER A 536 16.29 -8.57 28.57
CA SER A 536 15.20 -8.35 29.51
C SER A 536 15.62 -8.60 30.97
N LEU A 537 16.45 -9.61 31.23
CA LEU A 537 17.03 -9.85 32.56
C LEU A 537 18.02 -8.75 32.98
N LEU A 538 18.80 -8.21 32.03
CA LEU A 538 19.72 -7.11 32.28
C LEU A 538 19.00 -5.83 32.69
N ILE A 539 17.87 -5.50 32.05
CA ILE A 539 17.06 -4.32 32.39
C ILE A 539 16.44 -4.46 33.78
N ILE A 540 15.93 -5.65 34.13
CA ILE A 540 15.37 -5.93 35.46
C ILE A 540 16.45 -5.80 36.53
N PHE A 541 17.66 -6.30 36.27
CA PHE A 541 18.79 -6.20 37.20
C PHE A 541 19.25 -4.75 37.38
N ILE A 542 19.37 -3.98 36.30
CA ILE A 542 19.74 -2.56 36.37
C ILE A 542 18.71 -1.77 37.19
N LEU A 543 17.42 -1.98 36.92
CA LEU A 543 16.34 -1.35 37.69
C LEU A 543 16.40 -1.73 39.17
N TYR A 544 16.59 -3.01 39.48
CA TYR A 544 16.72 -3.50 40.85
C TYR A 544 17.88 -2.87 41.61
N VAL A 545 19.05 -2.74 40.97
CA VAL A 545 20.24 -2.14 41.60
C VAL A 545 20.06 -0.62 41.79
N THR A 546 19.51 0.10 40.79
CA THR A 546 19.26 1.54 40.91
C THR A 546 18.24 1.91 41.99
N ILE A 547 17.27 1.02 42.26
CA ILE A 547 16.22 1.26 43.24
C ILE A 547 16.71 0.96 44.67
N ASN A 548 17.55 -0.07 44.85
CA ASN A 548 17.96 -0.53 46.18
C ASN A 548 19.28 0.07 46.68
N HIS A 549 20.16 0.51 45.78
CA HIS A 549 21.44 1.13 46.13
C HIS A 549 21.49 2.54 45.56
N GLY A 550 20.83 3.47 46.27
CA GLY A 550 20.71 4.87 45.86
C GLY A 550 22.04 5.48 45.45
N GLY A 551 22.12 5.88 44.17
CA GLY A 551 23.06 6.88 43.65
C GLY A 551 24.53 6.69 44.00
N ALA A 552 25.15 5.58 43.55
CA ALA A 552 26.60 5.53 43.38
C ALA A 552 26.93 5.21 41.91
N LEU A 553 27.53 6.18 41.23
CA LEU A 553 27.99 6.11 39.83
C LEU A 553 28.88 4.88 39.60
N LEU A 554 28.40 3.90 38.82
CA LEU A 554 29.29 3.01 38.08
C LEU A 554 29.85 3.82 36.90
N SER A 555 31.14 4.11 36.95
CA SER A 555 31.83 4.82 35.88
C SER A 555 31.83 4.00 34.58
N LEU A 556 31.67 4.70 33.46
CA LEU A 556 31.57 4.20 32.10
C LEU A 556 32.70 3.26 31.57
N PRO A 557 33.90 3.08 32.16
CA PRO A 557 34.93 2.25 31.54
C PRO A 557 34.69 0.74 31.63
N LEU A 558 33.83 0.24 32.52
CA LEU A 558 33.66 -1.22 32.69
C LEU A 558 32.66 -1.85 31.71
N LEU A 559 31.82 -1.04 31.05
CA LEU A 559 30.79 -1.53 30.12
C LEU A 559 31.33 -1.81 28.70
N LEU A 560 32.55 -1.36 28.39
CA LEU A 560 33.16 -1.52 27.05
C LEU A 560 34.03 -2.79 26.90
N THR A 561 34.16 -3.62 27.93
CA THR A 561 35.01 -4.85 27.88
C THR A 561 34.21 -6.15 27.76
N LEU A 562 32.89 -6.08 27.55
CA LEU A 562 31.99 -7.24 27.49
C LEU A 562 31.05 -7.24 26.27
N LEU A 563 31.45 -6.55 25.19
CA LEU A 563 30.85 -6.68 23.85
C LEU A 563 31.77 -7.51 22.94
#